data_AF-A0A845HTY4-F1
#
_entry.id   AF-A0A845HTY4-F1
#
_cell.length_a   1.000
_cell.length_b   1.000
_cell.length_c   1.000
_cell.angle_alpha   90.00
_cell.angle_beta   90.00
_cell.angle_gamma   90.00
#
_symmetry.space_group_name_H-M   'P 1'
#
loop_
_entity.id
_entity.type
_entity.pdbx_description
1 polymer ?
#
loop_
_entity_poly.entity_id
_entity_poly.type
_entity_poly.pdbx_seq_one_letter_code
_entity_poly.pdbx_strand_id
1 'polypeptide(L)'
;MIRSAILLAFAATSTLAAAAPAATSLSTIAERSGFQNTGRYDEVVDLCARFQKAYPKQVRCFEFGRTPEGRPMLALAVSRTGALTAEQAKKRGLPVMLVQGGIHAGEIDGKDAGFLALREALENKAAPGALDKQVLLFVPVFNVDGHERFGKWNRPNQRGPVEMGWRTTAQNYNLNRDYVKADAPEMQSMLALVNAWDPLAYIDLHVTDGAKFQPDVSIQVEPVHGGDEELKRAGAALQTAVMADLKAQGSDPKPYYISFAADDDPTSGFVDSMATPRFSTGYFPMRNRFAMLVETHSWKDYPTRVRITRNTIVSLLSQVAAHGKEWQKMTQEADARATAMAGADFPISYRTTFNAKTIEFPGYEYTRGYSEVSGGLMTHYDESKPQMWSVPLRDEVVPDLKIAAPKGGYLVPLADAARIGAKLKQHGIAFKVLASDQMAAEVETFRATKTKFGAQSFEGHQSLAVEGDWGRERRSLAKGALFVPIAQPKARLVMTMLEPRGADSLLAWGEFNNAFERKEYMEEYVAEDVARAQLEADPALREEFQKKLDSDAEFNKSQAKRLEFFARRHASWDERYNLYPVMRTAQKF
;
A
#
# COMPACT_ATOMS: atom_id res chain seq x y z
N MET A 1 45.89 82.71 21.85
CA MET A 1 45.13 81.92 20.85
C MET A 1 45.54 80.45 21.02
N ILE A 2 44.57 79.60 21.40
CA ILE A 2 44.35 78.17 21.04
C ILE A 2 45.59 77.22 21.18
N ARG A 3 45.77 76.45 22.27
CA ARG A 3 45.22 75.11 22.65
C ARG A 3 45.45 73.94 21.67
N SER A 4 45.97 72.82 22.23
CA SER A 4 45.78 71.36 21.92
C SER A 4 47.14 70.63 21.91
N ALA A 5 47.52 69.72 22.83
CA ALA A 5 46.96 68.45 23.31
C ALA A 5 46.86 67.35 22.22
N ILE A 6 47.56 66.21 22.42
CA ILE A 6 47.25 64.79 22.05
C ILE A 6 48.52 63.96 22.40
N LEU A 7 48.59 63.12 23.45
CA LEU A 7 47.99 61.79 23.74
C LEU A 7 48.57 60.59 22.97
N LEU A 8 49.10 59.65 23.78
CA LEU A 8 49.61 58.31 23.46
C LEU A 8 48.63 57.45 22.65
N ALA A 9 49.17 56.60 21.77
CA ALA A 9 48.47 55.42 21.27
C ALA A 9 49.37 54.17 21.42
N PHE A 10 48.96 53.28 22.33
CA PHE A 10 49.46 51.91 22.49
C PHE A 10 48.93 51.04 21.36
N ALA A 11 49.80 50.29 20.69
CA ALA A 11 49.42 49.31 19.68
C ALA A 11 48.90 48.02 20.35
N ALA A 12 47.63 47.70 20.12
CA ALA A 12 47.06 46.40 20.42
C ALA A 12 47.09 45.53 19.14
N THR A 13 47.89 44.49 19.15
CA THR A 13 47.88 43.43 18.13
C THR A 13 46.64 42.56 18.31
N SER A 14 45.67 42.74 17.43
CA SER A 14 44.48 41.88 17.31
C SER A 14 44.86 40.59 16.58
N THR A 15 44.83 39.48 17.31
CA THR A 15 44.83 38.13 16.73
C THR A 15 43.52 37.91 15.98
N LEU A 16 43.58 37.86 14.65
CA LEU A 16 42.52 37.34 13.81
C LEU A 16 42.33 35.85 14.13
N ALA A 17 41.33 35.55 14.96
CA ALA A 17 40.80 34.20 15.08
C ALA A 17 40.21 33.82 13.71
N ALA A 18 40.84 32.84 13.06
CA ALA A 18 40.26 32.21 11.88
C ALA A 18 38.89 31.64 12.28
N ALA A 19 37.83 32.18 11.65
CA ALA A 19 36.50 31.64 11.78
C ALA A 19 36.50 30.16 11.40
N ALA A 20 36.04 29.31 12.30
CA ALA A 20 35.72 27.92 11.99
C ALA A 20 34.81 27.90 10.74
N PRO A 21 34.99 26.98 9.78
CA PRO A 21 34.06 26.85 8.67
C PRO A 21 32.66 26.66 9.25
N ALA A 22 31.72 27.51 8.86
CA ALA A 22 30.33 27.45 9.30
C ALA A 22 29.86 25.99 9.20
N ALA A 23 29.50 25.40 10.34
CA ALA A 23 28.92 24.07 10.38
C ALA A 23 27.76 24.06 9.39
N THR A 24 27.90 23.30 8.29
CA THR A 24 26.88 23.24 7.24
C THR A 24 25.60 22.71 7.86
N SER A 25 24.60 23.57 8.01
CA SER A 25 23.36 23.25 8.70
C SER A 25 22.69 22.02 8.07
N LEU A 26 22.42 21.01 8.88
CA LEU A 26 21.65 19.80 8.54
C LEU A 26 20.13 19.97 8.78
N SER A 27 19.68 21.22 8.96
CA SER A 27 18.27 21.53 9.17
C SER A 27 17.51 21.68 7.85
N THR A 28 16.20 21.51 7.89
CA THR A 28 15.30 21.79 6.76
C THR A 28 14.89 23.26 6.68
N ILE A 29 14.32 23.68 5.54
CA ILE A 29 13.64 24.98 5.34
C ILE A 29 12.47 25.10 6.32
N ALA A 30 11.78 23.98 6.61
CA ALA A 30 10.74 23.97 7.62
C ALA A 30 11.28 24.35 8.99
N GLU A 31 12.36 23.72 9.46
CA GLU A 31 12.96 24.10 10.75
C GLU A 31 13.42 25.57 10.76
N ARG A 32 14.06 26.05 9.69
CA ARG A 32 14.56 27.43 9.60
C ARG A 32 13.45 28.49 9.51
N SER A 33 12.27 28.13 9.00
CA SER A 33 11.13 29.02 8.86
C SER A 33 10.14 28.93 10.03
N GLY A 34 10.46 28.17 11.08
CA GLY A 34 9.50 27.91 12.17
C GLY A 34 8.30 27.09 11.72
N PHE A 35 8.51 26.19 10.75
CA PHE A 35 7.51 25.32 10.13
C PHE A 35 6.36 26.08 9.45
N GLN A 36 6.67 27.23 8.84
CA GLN A 36 5.72 27.93 7.96
C GLN A 36 5.81 27.42 6.52
N ASN A 37 7.03 27.14 6.05
CA ASN A 37 7.30 26.68 4.70
C ASN A 37 7.92 25.28 4.73
N THR A 38 7.88 24.56 3.60
CA THR A 38 8.68 23.35 3.37
C THR A 38 9.55 23.56 2.15
N GLY A 39 10.70 22.86 2.05
CA GLY A 39 11.60 23.01 0.92
C GLY A 39 11.13 22.31 -0.36
N ARG A 40 11.68 22.71 -1.51
CA ARG A 40 11.55 21.97 -2.77
C ARG A 40 12.46 20.74 -2.79
N TYR A 41 12.40 19.92 -3.85
CA TYR A 41 13.14 18.66 -3.90
C TYR A 41 14.67 18.84 -3.93
N ASP A 42 15.16 20.00 -4.38
CA ASP A 42 16.57 20.37 -4.32
C ASP A 42 17.13 20.32 -2.88
N GLU A 43 16.32 20.66 -1.87
CA GLU A 43 16.65 20.48 -0.47
C GLU A 43 16.93 19.01 -0.12
N VAL A 44 16.13 18.07 -0.64
CA VAL A 44 16.35 16.64 -0.39
C VAL A 44 17.69 16.20 -0.96
N VAL A 45 18.02 16.63 -2.18
CA VAL A 45 19.30 16.30 -2.83
C VAL A 45 20.47 16.86 -2.02
N ASP A 46 20.39 18.12 -1.62
CA ASP A 46 21.42 18.79 -0.82
C ASP A 46 21.58 18.18 0.57
N LEU A 47 20.49 17.97 1.31
CA LEU A 47 20.53 17.34 2.63
C LEU A 47 21.06 15.91 2.55
N CYS A 48 20.62 15.12 1.57
CA CYS A 48 21.12 13.74 1.38
C CYS A 48 22.66 13.72 1.27
N ALA A 49 23.23 14.61 0.46
CA ALA A 49 24.69 14.76 0.34
C ALA A 49 25.35 15.27 1.64
N ARG A 50 24.75 16.26 2.32
CA ARG A 50 25.30 16.84 3.55
C ARG A 50 25.29 15.86 4.73
N PHE A 51 24.22 15.09 4.90
CA PHE A 51 24.15 14.06 5.95
C PHE A 51 25.23 13.00 5.74
N GLN A 52 25.44 12.53 4.51
CA GLN A 52 26.55 11.62 4.19
C GLN A 52 27.92 12.27 4.48
N LYS A 53 28.12 13.54 4.12
CA LYS A 53 29.38 14.26 4.38
C LYS A 53 29.66 14.45 5.87
N ALA A 54 28.63 14.74 6.67
CA ALA A 54 28.76 14.95 8.11
C ALA A 54 28.97 13.63 8.88
N TYR A 55 28.35 12.54 8.41
CA TYR A 55 28.38 11.23 9.07
C TYR A 55 28.79 10.10 8.10
N PRO A 56 29.98 10.15 7.48
CA PRO A 56 30.34 9.26 6.36
C PRO A 56 30.48 7.79 6.76
N LYS A 57 30.60 7.50 8.06
CA LYS A 57 30.65 6.12 8.59
C LYS A 57 29.27 5.59 8.96
N GLN A 58 28.27 6.46 9.08
CA GLN A 58 26.94 6.11 9.57
C GLN A 58 25.83 6.35 8.56
N VAL A 59 26.06 7.16 7.53
CA VAL A 59 25.06 7.54 6.53
C VAL A 59 25.59 7.28 5.13
N ARG A 60 24.77 6.65 4.30
CA ARG A 60 24.94 6.58 2.85
C ARG A 60 23.69 7.10 2.17
N CYS A 61 23.85 8.16 1.38
CA CYS A 61 22.87 8.65 0.42
C CYS A 61 23.03 7.88 -0.90
N PHE A 62 21.93 7.43 -1.49
CA PHE A 62 21.97 6.78 -2.81
C PHE A 62 20.67 6.95 -3.58
N GLU A 63 20.79 6.94 -4.91
CA GLU A 63 19.67 6.89 -5.84
C GLU A 63 19.16 5.44 -5.94
N PHE A 64 17.84 5.24 -5.81
CA PHE A 64 17.22 3.92 -5.94
C PHE A 64 16.29 3.80 -7.16
N GLY A 65 16.11 4.87 -7.91
CA GLY A 65 15.27 4.93 -9.10
C GLY A 65 15.23 6.34 -9.68
N ARG A 66 14.50 6.49 -10.78
CA ARG A 66 14.19 7.80 -11.37
C ARG A 66 12.71 7.89 -11.67
N THR A 67 12.17 9.10 -11.51
CA THR A 67 10.79 9.40 -11.88
C THR A 67 10.63 9.52 -13.41
N PRO A 68 9.38 9.52 -13.92
CA PRO A 68 9.09 9.77 -15.33
C PRO A 68 9.67 11.09 -15.87
N GLU A 69 9.74 12.16 -15.06
CA GLU A 69 10.38 13.43 -15.46
C GLU A 69 11.92 13.42 -15.26
N GLY A 70 12.50 12.27 -14.90
CA GLY A 70 13.95 12.07 -14.81
C GLY A 70 14.60 12.55 -13.51
N ARG A 71 13.82 12.87 -12.47
CA ARG A 71 14.36 13.27 -11.16
C ARG A 71 14.87 12.03 -10.41
N PRO A 72 16.03 12.12 -9.73
CA PRO A 72 16.56 11.01 -8.95
C PRO A 72 15.65 10.76 -7.75
N MET A 73 15.34 9.50 -7.44
CA MET A 73 14.66 9.11 -6.22
C MET A 73 15.72 8.69 -5.20
N LEU A 74 15.81 9.43 -4.09
CA LEU A 74 16.88 9.29 -3.11
C LEU A 74 16.44 8.61 -1.82
N ALA A 75 17.33 7.79 -1.26
CA ALA A 75 17.20 7.20 0.06
C ALA A 75 18.49 7.40 0.87
N LEU A 76 18.35 7.46 2.20
CA LEU A 76 19.46 7.43 3.14
C LEU A 76 19.44 6.10 3.91
N ALA A 77 20.50 5.30 3.77
CA ALA A 77 20.78 4.19 4.68
C ALA A 77 21.59 4.70 5.88
N VAL A 78 21.10 4.45 7.09
CA VAL A 78 21.63 5.03 8.32
C VAL A 78 21.82 3.94 9.37
N SER A 79 23.06 3.74 9.82
CA SER A 79 23.40 2.79 10.88
C SER A 79 24.75 3.11 11.50
N ARG A 80 24.85 3.11 12.83
CA ARG A 80 26.14 3.24 13.54
C ARG A 80 27.01 1.99 13.47
N THR A 81 26.43 0.86 13.06
CA THR A 81 27.21 -0.36 12.79
C THR A 81 28.11 -0.21 11.56
N GLY A 82 27.83 0.75 10.67
CA GLY A 82 28.48 0.88 9.37
C GLY A 82 27.94 -0.07 8.29
N ALA A 83 26.82 -0.77 8.54
CA ALA A 83 26.08 -1.49 7.51
C ALA A 83 25.22 -0.50 6.71
N LEU A 84 25.76 -0.03 5.58
CA LEU A 84 25.15 1.02 4.75
C LEU A 84 24.74 0.52 3.36
N THR A 85 24.71 -0.80 3.17
CA THR A 85 24.23 -1.49 1.96
C THR A 85 23.36 -2.67 2.37
N ALA A 86 22.47 -3.10 1.48
CA ALA A 86 21.57 -4.23 1.71
C ALA A 86 22.35 -5.52 2.04
N GLU A 87 23.44 -5.78 1.32
CA GLU A 87 24.30 -6.95 1.52
C GLU A 87 24.95 -6.93 2.90
N GLN A 88 25.41 -5.77 3.36
CA GLN A 88 26.00 -5.62 4.69
C GLN A 88 24.95 -5.81 5.80
N ALA A 89 23.76 -5.24 5.65
CA ALA A 89 22.66 -5.39 6.61
C ALA A 89 22.28 -6.87 6.75
N LYS A 90 22.08 -7.56 5.62
CA LYS A 90 21.79 -8.99 5.57
C LYS A 90 22.90 -9.85 6.16
N LYS A 91 24.16 -9.62 5.77
CA LYS A 91 25.31 -10.39 6.27
C LYS A 91 25.45 -10.29 7.79
N ARG A 92 25.07 -9.16 8.38
CA ARG A 92 25.15 -8.92 9.82
C ARG A 92 23.87 -9.27 10.58
N GLY A 93 22.81 -9.68 9.87
CA GLY A 93 21.52 -9.97 10.47
C GLY A 93 20.92 -8.77 11.21
N LEU A 94 21.05 -7.57 10.64
CA LEU A 94 20.51 -6.35 11.26
C LEU A 94 19.06 -6.14 10.82
N PRO A 95 18.15 -5.75 11.74
CA PRO A 95 16.81 -5.32 11.36
C PRO A 95 16.90 -4.04 10.53
N VAL A 96 16.13 -4.00 9.45
CA VAL A 96 16.00 -2.83 8.57
C VAL A 96 14.62 -2.25 8.76
N MET A 97 14.52 -0.97 9.11
CA MET A 97 13.27 -0.22 9.14
C MET A 97 13.26 0.77 7.97
N LEU A 98 12.25 0.70 7.11
CA LEU A 98 12.06 1.65 6.02
C LEU A 98 11.02 2.68 6.44
N VAL A 99 11.39 3.96 6.40
CA VAL A 99 10.48 5.08 6.66
C VAL A 99 10.34 5.90 5.38
N GLN A 100 9.10 6.12 4.94
CA GLN A 100 8.80 6.84 3.71
C GLN A 100 7.91 8.05 3.98
N GLY A 101 8.33 9.21 3.48
CA GLY A 101 7.51 10.41 3.39
C GLY A 101 7.06 10.71 1.95
N GLY A 102 5.96 11.46 1.83
CA GLY A 102 5.58 12.11 0.57
C GLY A 102 5.16 11.15 -0.55
N ILE A 103 4.53 10.01 -0.24
CA ILE A 103 3.79 9.23 -1.25
C ILE A 103 2.61 10.03 -1.83
N HIS A 104 1.96 10.83 -0.98
CA HIS A 104 1.13 11.97 -1.37
C HIS A 104 1.90 13.23 -1.03
N ALA A 105 2.43 13.92 -2.03
CA ALA A 105 3.38 15.00 -1.77
C ALA A 105 2.74 16.29 -1.20
N GLY A 106 1.41 16.35 -1.13
CA GLY A 106 0.71 17.36 -0.34
C GLY A 106 0.78 17.12 1.17
N GLU A 107 1.09 15.91 1.60
CA GLU A 107 1.14 15.43 2.99
C GLU A 107 2.61 15.32 3.42
N ILE A 108 3.35 16.42 3.32
CA ILE A 108 4.82 16.39 3.27
C ILE A 108 5.52 16.42 4.65
N ASP A 109 4.73 16.30 5.71
CA ASP A 109 5.18 16.27 7.11
C ASP A 109 6.28 15.23 7.34
N GLY A 110 6.18 14.05 6.68
CA GLY A 110 7.14 12.97 6.80
C GLY A 110 8.55 13.30 6.31
N LYS A 111 8.70 14.20 5.33
CA LYS A 111 10.02 14.65 4.84
C LYS A 111 10.73 15.45 5.93
N ASP A 112 10.06 16.48 6.44
CA ASP A 112 10.64 17.41 7.41
C ASP A 112 10.84 16.74 8.78
N ALA A 113 9.85 15.96 9.22
CA ALA A 113 9.95 15.16 10.44
C ALA A 113 11.06 14.11 10.38
N GLY A 114 11.23 13.46 9.22
CA GLY A 114 12.24 12.42 9.03
C GLY A 114 13.66 12.96 9.08
N PHE A 115 13.96 14.09 8.44
CA PHE A 115 15.27 14.74 8.57
C PHE A 115 15.55 15.21 9.99
N LEU A 116 14.56 15.78 10.68
CA LEU A 116 14.67 16.18 12.09
C LEU A 116 14.98 14.97 13.00
N ALA A 117 14.19 13.90 12.89
CA ALA A 117 14.38 12.66 13.66
C ALA A 117 15.76 12.03 13.39
N LEU A 118 16.15 11.97 12.11
CA LEU A 118 17.44 11.45 11.69
C LEU A 118 18.60 12.23 12.32
N ARG A 119 18.57 13.56 12.23
CA ARG A 119 19.60 14.43 12.81
C ARG A 119 19.73 14.18 14.31
N GLU A 120 18.63 14.17 15.04
CA GLU A 120 18.63 13.99 16.50
C GLU A 120 19.05 12.58 16.92
N ALA A 121 18.72 11.55 16.14
CA ALA A 121 19.19 10.19 16.38
C ALA A 121 20.70 10.05 16.14
N LEU A 122 21.24 10.65 15.07
CA LEU A 122 22.67 10.69 14.79
C LEU A 122 23.45 11.43 15.87
N GLU A 123 22.90 12.54 16.37
CA GLU A 123 23.42 13.31 17.51
C GLU A 123 23.23 12.61 18.87
N ASN A 124 22.59 11.44 18.90
CA ASN A 124 22.24 10.68 20.12
C ASN A 124 21.30 11.44 21.10
N LYS A 125 20.63 12.49 20.65
CA LYS A 125 19.67 13.27 21.44
C LYS A 125 18.28 12.62 21.47
N ALA A 126 17.96 11.81 20.46
CA ALA A 126 16.73 11.05 20.35
C ALA A 126 17.05 9.57 20.12
N ALA A 127 16.22 8.67 20.67
CA ALA A 127 16.40 7.21 20.58
C ALA A 127 17.87 6.76 20.82
N PRO A 128 18.48 7.12 21.98
CA PRO A 128 19.91 6.90 22.20
C PRO A 128 20.27 5.42 22.05
N GLY A 129 21.33 5.16 21.29
CA GLY A 129 21.80 3.80 21.00
C GLY A 129 20.95 3.00 19.99
N ALA A 130 19.84 3.56 19.48
CA ALA A 130 18.97 2.81 18.57
C ALA A 130 19.64 2.46 17.23
N LEU A 131 20.45 3.38 16.70
CA LEU A 131 21.17 3.20 15.43
C LEU A 131 22.35 2.19 15.53
N ASP A 132 22.72 1.75 16.74
CA ASP A 132 23.73 0.71 16.95
C ASP A 132 23.18 -0.70 16.74
N LYS A 133 21.85 -0.84 16.60
CA LYS A 133 21.15 -2.13 16.57
C LYS A 133 20.37 -2.41 15.28
N GLN A 134 20.32 -1.45 14.35
CA GLN A 134 19.48 -1.53 13.16
C GLN A 134 20.07 -0.73 11.99
N VAL A 135 19.41 -0.84 10.83
CA VAL A 135 19.52 0.13 9.74
C VAL A 135 18.19 0.85 9.57
N LEU A 136 18.23 2.18 9.60
CA LEU A 136 17.14 3.02 9.12
C LEU A 136 17.34 3.29 7.63
N LEU A 137 16.36 2.98 6.81
CA LEU A 137 16.30 3.36 5.42
C LEU A 137 15.23 4.46 5.28
N PHE A 138 15.66 5.70 5.06
CA PHE A 138 14.76 6.85 4.97
C PHE A 138 14.61 7.30 3.52
N VAL A 139 13.38 7.25 3.01
CA VAL A 139 12.96 7.81 1.71
C VAL A 139 12.21 9.12 1.98
N PRO A 140 12.83 10.30 1.83
CA PRO A 140 12.23 11.54 2.28
C PRO A 140 10.99 11.95 1.47
N VAL A 141 11.02 11.72 0.16
CA VAL A 141 9.93 12.02 -0.77
C VAL A 141 9.85 10.88 -1.78
N PHE A 142 8.73 10.16 -1.74
CA PHE A 142 8.49 9.05 -2.67
C PHE A 142 7.89 9.53 -4.01
N ASN A 143 6.86 10.38 -3.96
CA ASN A 143 6.28 11.02 -5.14
C ASN A 143 7.05 12.32 -5.48
N VAL A 144 8.23 12.17 -6.06
CA VAL A 144 9.14 13.31 -6.32
C VAL A 144 8.56 14.27 -7.37
N ASP A 145 7.96 13.78 -8.45
CA ASP A 145 7.38 14.66 -9.46
C ASP A 145 6.11 15.37 -8.95
N GLY A 146 5.27 14.66 -8.20
CA GLY A 146 4.14 15.27 -7.50
C GLY A 146 4.58 16.33 -6.48
N HIS A 147 5.72 16.14 -5.81
CA HIS A 147 6.31 17.15 -4.92
C HIS A 147 6.66 18.45 -5.64
N GLU A 148 7.21 18.35 -6.86
CA GLU A 148 7.60 19.52 -7.65
C GLU A 148 6.43 20.21 -8.36
N ARG A 149 5.25 19.58 -8.41
CA ARG A 149 3.99 20.29 -8.62
C ARG A 149 3.63 21.07 -7.35
N PHE A 150 4.39 22.13 -7.09
CA PHE A 150 4.42 22.86 -5.83
C PHE A 150 3.50 24.09 -5.87
N GLY A 151 2.60 24.23 -4.88
CA GLY A 151 1.67 25.34 -4.84
C GLY A 151 0.82 25.41 -3.57
N LYS A 152 0.30 26.62 -3.30
CA LYS A 152 -0.42 26.97 -2.07
C LYS A 152 -1.73 26.21 -1.83
N TRP A 153 -2.45 25.88 -2.89
CA TRP A 153 -3.80 25.31 -2.79
C TRP A 153 -3.89 23.87 -3.28
N ASN A 154 -2.75 23.16 -3.32
CA ASN A 154 -2.72 21.78 -3.77
C ASN A 154 -3.46 20.80 -2.84
N ARG A 155 -3.64 21.14 -1.56
CA ARG A 155 -4.42 20.36 -0.59
C ARG A 155 -5.21 21.31 0.32
N PRO A 156 -6.41 21.78 -0.09
CA PRO A 156 -7.20 22.74 0.69
C PRO A 156 -7.81 22.14 1.97
N ASN A 157 -7.88 20.80 2.05
CA ASN A 157 -8.49 20.07 3.16
C ASN A 157 -7.54 19.84 4.35
N GLN A 158 -6.53 20.70 4.53
CA GLN A 158 -5.57 20.61 5.63
C GLN A 158 -4.94 21.97 5.99
N ARG A 159 -4.39 22.08 7.21
CA ARG A 159 -3.53 23.20 7.65
C ARG A 159 -2.04 22.87 7.44
N GLY A 160 -1.63 22.79 6.18
CA GLY A 160 -0.25 22.47 5.79
C GLY A 160 0.70 23.67 5.77
N PRO A 161 1.93 23.48 5.25
CA PRO A 161 2.83 24.59 4.95
C PRO A 161 2.23 25.50 3.88
N VAL A 162 2.77 26.72 3.74
CA VAL A 162 2.24 27.73 2.79
C VAL A 162 2.14 27.20 1.36
N GLU A 163 3.09 26.37 0.92
CA GLU A 163 3.07 25.66 -0.36
C GLU A 163 3.49 24.21 -0.14
N MET A 164 2.95 23.30 -0.96
CA MET A 164 3.19 21.86 -0.85
C MET A 164 3.05 21.18 -2.21
N GLY A 165 3.42 19.92 -2.29
CA GLY A 165 3.27 19.11 -3.50
C GLY A 165 1.81 18.70 -3.78
N TRP A 166 1.66 17.90 -4.82
CA TRP A 166 0.41 17.34 -5.31
C TRP A 166 0.26 15.85 -4.96
N ARG A 167 -0.97 15.35 -4.89
CA ARG A 167 -1.29 13.98 -4.45
C ARG A 167 -0.72 12.89 -5.37
N THR A 168 -0.84 13.07 -6.68
CA THR A 168 -0.49 12.06 -7.70
C THR A 168 0.85 12.34 -8.37
N THR A 169 1.41 11.35 -9.06
CA THR A 169 2.65 11.50 -9.84
C THR A 169 2.43 12.40 -11.06
N ALA A 170 3.49 12.68 -11.83
CA ALA A 170 3.37 13.39 -13.12
C ALA A 170 2.43 12.69 -14.12
N GLN A 171 2.29 11.36 -14.01
CA GLN A 171 1.38 10.55 -14.83
C GLN A 171 -0.03 10.43 -14.22
N ASN A 172 -0.32 11.18 -13.14
CA ASN A 172 -1.57 11.12 -12.39
C ASN A 172 -1.88 9.78 -11.69
N TYR A 173 -0.88 8.92 -11.47
CA TYR A 173 -1.06 7.74 -10.63
C TYR A 173 -1.08 8.10 -9.15
N ASN A 174 -1.96 7.47 -8.40
CA ASN A 174 -1.92 7.48 -6.94
C ASN A 174 -1.05 6.33 -6.44
N LEU A 175 0.18 6.64 -6.01
CA LEU A 175 1.11 5.63 -5.49
C LEU A 175 0.55 4.85 -4.29
N ASN A 176 -0.34 5.46 -3.49
CA ASN A 176 -1.03 4.78 -2.40
C ASN A 176 -2.23 3.93 -2.88
N ARG A 177 -2.24 3.51 -4.15
CA ARG A 177 -3.11 2.46 -4.73
C ARG A 177 -2.29 1.49 -5.59
N ASP A 178 -0.97 1.61 -5.59
CA ASP A 178 -0.11 1.04 -6.62
C ASP A 178 0.72 -0.15 -6.14
N TYR A 179 0.68 -0.55 -4.86
CA TYR A 179 1.61 -1.53 -4.32
C TYR A 179 1.57 -2.90 -5.01
N VAL A 180 0.38 -3.48 -5.26
CA VAL A 180 0.25 -4.77 -5.97
C VAL A 180 0.22 -4.62 -7.48
N LYS A 181 -0.45 -3.60 -8.02
CA LYS A 181 -0.51 -3.43 -9.49
C LYS A 181 0.82 -2.94 -10.05
N ALA A 182 1.56 -2.12 -9.31
CA ALA A 182 2.91 -1.62 -9.62
C ALA A 182 3.04 -1.01 -11.02
N ASP A 183 2.13 -0.10 -11.37
CA ASP A 183 2.13 0.52 -12.70
C ASP A 183 3.13 1.68 -12.79
N ALA A 184 3.24 2.48 -11.73
CA ALA A 184 4.09 3.66 -11.74
C ALA A 184 5.59 3.28 -11.65
N PRO A 185 6.48 3.90 -12.45
CA PRO A 185 7.92 3.70 -12.36
C PRO A 185 8.50 3.94 -10.95
N GLU A 186 7.93 4.90 -10.21
CA GLU A 186 8.28 5.16 -8.82
C GLU A 186 7.99 3.95 -7.94
N MET A 187 6.80 3.35 -8.05
CA MET A 187 6.44 2.15 -7.30
C MET A 187 7.32 0.95 -7.66
N GLN A 188 7.62 0.77 -8.94
CA GLN A 188 8.54 -0.30 -9.36
C GLN A 188 9.94 -0.11 -8.75
N SER A 189 10.42 1.13 -8.65
CA SER A 189 11.69 1.48 -7.99
C SER A 189 11.64 1.23 -6.48
N MET A 190 10.53 1.59 -5.82
CA MET A 190 10.32 1.27 -4.40
C MET A 190 10.30 -0.23 -4.16
N LEU A 191 9.60 -1.00 -4.99
CA LEU A 191 9.58 -2.46 -4.86
C LEU A 191 10.96 -3.08 -5.07
N ALA A 192 11.78 -2.55 -5.99
CA ALA A 192 13.17 -2.96 -6.14
C ALA A 192 13.99 -2.67 -4.88
N LEU A 193 13.85 -1.48 -4.29
CA LEU A 193 14.48 -1.11 -3.02
C LEU A 193 14.06 -2.07 -1.89
N VAL A 194 12.76 -2.33 -1.76
CA VAL A 194 12.18 -3.24 -0.76
C VAL A 194 12.64 -4.68 -0.98
N ASN A 195 12.81 -5.13 -2.23
CA ASN A 195 13.33 -6.47 -2.53
C ASN A 195 14.82 -6.60 -2.19
N ALA A 196 15.61 -5.53 -2.39
CA ALA A 196 17.03 -5.53 -2.07
C ALA A 196 17.26 -5.53 -0.55
N TRP A 197 16.57 -4.64 0.17
CA TRP A 197 16.79 -4.41 1.60
C TRP A 197 15.97 -5.31 2.53
N ASP A 198 14.86 -5.87 2.05
CA ASP A 198 13.91 -6.70 2.81
C ASP A 198 13.58 -6.13 4.21
N PRO A 199 12.95 -4.94 4.27
CA PRO A 199 12.71 -4.27 5.54
C PRO A 199 11.83 -5.12 6.47
N LEU A 200 12.22 -5.17 7.75
CA LEU A 200 11.43 -5.77 8.83
C LEU A 200 10.10 -5.04 9.00
N ALA A 201 10.15 -3.70 8.93
CA ALA A 201 9.00 -2.82 9.08
C ALA A 201 9.03 -1.70 8.02
N TYR A 202 7.88 -1.44 7.39
CA TYR A 202 7.65 -0.33 6.47
C TYR A 202 6.74 0.72 7.12
N ILE A 203 7.18 1.96 7.20
CA ILE A 203 6.47 3.05 7.86
C ILE A 203 6.07 4.08 6.82
N ASP A 204 4.76 4.23 6.62
CA ASP A 204 4.15 5.14 5.66
C ASP A 204 3.60 6.37 6.38
N LEU A 205 4.18 7.54 6.06
CA LEU A 205 3.89 8.79 6.76
C LEU A 205 2.93 9.66 5.95
N HIS A 206 1.76 9.90 6.53
CA HIS A 206 0.59 10.50 5.90
C HIS A 206 -0.11 11.54 6.78
N VAL A 207 -1.12 12.19 6.19
CA VAL A 207 -2.03 13.10 6.87
C VAL A 207 -3.46 12.71 6.51
N THR A 208 -4.33 12.60 7.52
CA THR A 208 -5.71 12.13 7.33
C THR A 208 -6.47 13.01 6.35
N ASP A 209 -7.47 12.44 5.68
CA ASP A 209 -8.58 13.21 5.13
C ASP A 209 -9.65 13.40 6.23
N GLY A 210 -10.56 14.38 6.09
CA GLY A 210 -11.82 14.37 6.85
C GLY A 210 -12.11 15.58 7.76
N ALA A 211 -12.84 15.28 8.85
CA ALA A 211 -13.54 16.22 9.71
C ALA A 211 -12.65 16.88 10.77
N LYS A 212 -13.23 17.79 11.56
CA LYS A 212 -12.55 18.49 12.65
C LYS A 212 -12.84 17.80 13.98
N PHE A 213 -11.80 17.22 14.60
CA PHE A 213 -11.87 16.62 15.94
C PHE A 213 -10.57 16.86 16.72
N GLN A 214 -10.53 16.43 17.99
CA GLN A 214 -9.40 16.71 18.88
C GLN A 214 -8.21 15.75 18.73
N PRO A 215 -8.39 14.40 18.63
CA PRO A 215 -7.30 13.45 18.43
C PRO A 215 -6.37 13.86 17.30
N ASP A 216 -5.07 13.69 17.49
CA ASP A 216 -4.07 14.33 16.64
C ASP A 216 -3.37 13.38 15.66
N VAL A 217 -3.50 12.06 15.85
CA VAL A 217 -2.91 11.06 14.95
C VAL A 217 -3.63 9.71 15.03
N SER A 218 -3.68 9.02 13.89
CA SER A 218 -3.99 7.59 13.82
C SER A 218 -2.71 6.80 13.60
N ILE A 219 -2.54 5.73 14.37
CA ILE A 219 -1.43 4.78 14.28
C ILE A 219 -2.02 3.42 13.96
N GLN A 220 -2.00 3.04 12.68
CA GLN A 220 -2.49 1.74 12.23
C GLN A 220 -1.29 0.83 11.95
N VAL A 221 -1.24 -0.33 12.59
CA VAL A 221 -0.18 -1.32 12.39
C VAL A 221 -0.78 -2.57 11.77
N GLU A 222 -0.07 -3.15 10.82
CA GLU A 222 -0.37 -4.48 10.30
C GLU A 222 0.93 -5.32 10.30
N PRO A 223 0.85 -6.64 10.50
CA PRO A 223 -0.35 -7.41 10.78
C PRO A 223 -0.90 -7.17 12.20
N VAL A 224 -2.21 -6.90 12.29
CA VAL A 224 -3.04 -6.89 13.50
C VAL A 224 -4.35 -7.62 13.18
N HIS A 225 -4.96 -7.33 12.03
CA HIS A 225 -6.22 -7.96 11.61
C HIS A 225 -5.98 -9.24 10.79
N GLY A 226 -5.07 -9.19 9.82
CA GLY A 226 -4.78 -10.32 8.93
C GLY A 226 -3.30 -10.65 8.80
N GLY A 227 -2.99 -11.76 8.12
CA GLY A 227 -1.62 -12.26 7.96
C GLY A 227 -1.28 -13.43 8.89
N ASP A 228 -0.05 -13.47 9.39
CA ASP A 228 0.44 -14.54 10.26
C ASP A 228 0.05 -14.31 11.73
N GLU A 229 -0.46 -15.32 12.42
CA GLU A 229 -1.03 -15.18 13.78
C GLU A 229 -0.02 -14.74 14.85
N GLU A 230 1.24 -15.17 14.77
CA GLU A 230 2.25 -14.69 15.73
C GLU A 230 2.66 -13.25 15.44
N LEU A 231 2.74 -12.88 14.16
CA LEU A 231 3.01 -11.49 13.79
C LEU A 231 1.86 -10.57 14.17
N LYS A 232 0.60 -11.02 14.13
CA LYS A 232 -0.56 -10.25 14.60
C LYS A 232 -0.43 -9.83 16.07
N ARG A 233 0.01 -10.76 16.92
CA ARG A 233 0.28 -10.46 18.35
C ARG A 233 1.39 -9.42 18.48
N ALA A 234 2.49 -9.58 17.75
CA ALA A 234 3.60 -8.64 17.77
C ALA A 234 3.22 -7.26 17.22
N GLY A 235 2.41 -7.20 16.17
CA GLY A 235 1.93 -5.95 15.58
C GLY A 235 1.01 -5.18 16.54
N ALA A 236 0.12 -5.86 17.25
CA ALA A 236 -0.73 -5.23 18.27
C ALA A 236 0.10 -4.69 19.45
N ALA A 237 1.13 -5.41 19.86
CA ALA A 237 2.07 -4.94 20.88
C ALA A 237 2.85 -3.69 20.40
N LEU A 238 3.35 -3.69 19.15
CA LEU A 238 4.01 -2.54 18.54
C LEU A 238 3.08 -1.32 18.48
N GLN A 239 1.84 -1.49 18.02
CA GLN A 239 0.85 -0.42 17.97
C GLN A 239 0.62 0.19 19.36
N THR A 240 0.40 -0.67 20.36
CA THR A 240 0.18 -0.26 21.74
C THR A 240 1.37 0.51 22.29
N ALA A 241 2.60 0.04 22.06
CA ALA A 241 3.81 0.66 22.57
C ALA A 241 4.06 2.05 21.94
N VAL A 242 3.91 2.17 20.61
CA VAL A 242 4.07 3.46 19.92
C VAL A 242 3.00 4.45 20.37
N MET A 243 1.75 4.02 20.50
CA MET A 243 0.68 4.89 21.02
C MET A 243 0.95 5.35 22.45
N ALA A 244 1.47 4.46 23.32
CA ALA A 244 1.84 4.82 24.68
C ALA A 244 2.97 5.86 24.71
N ASP A 245 4.00 5.69 23.89
CA ASP A 245 5.11 6.64 23.75
C ASP A 245 4.62 8.02 23.27
N LEU A 246 3.70 8.06 22.31
CA LEU A 246 3.11 9.31 21.80
C LEU A 246 2.23 9.99 22.85
N LYS A 247 1.44 9.21 23.60
CA LYS A 247 0.63 9.74 24.70
C LYS A 247 1.48 10.34 25.81
N ALA A 248 2.60 9.71 26.15
CA ALA A 248 3.57 10.26 27.09
C ALA A 248 4.20 11.59 26.62
N GLN A 249 4.16 11.85 25.30
CA GLN A 249 4.63 13.09 24.67
C GLN A 249 3.50 14.10 24.42
N GLY A 250 2.29 13.84 24.93
CA GLY A 250 1.16 14.77 24.90
C GLY A 250 0.20 14.62 23.71
N SER A 251 0.34 13.57 22.91
CA SER A 251 -0.60 13.25 21.82
C SER A 251 -1.80 12.42 22.28
N ASP A 252 -2.86 12.38 21.47
CA ASP A 252 -4.03 11.49 21.65
C ASP A 252 -4.18 10.57 20.42
N PRO A 253 -3.33 9.54 20.31
CA PRO A 253 -3.36 8.64 19.16
C PRO A 253 -4.58 7.70 19.21
N LYS A 254 -5.11 7.33 18.04
CA LYS A 254 -6.12 6.25 17.88
C LYS A 254 -5.57 5.07 17.06
N PRO A 255 -6.01 3.82 17.32
CA PRO A 255 -5.47 2.64 16.64
C PRO A 255 -6.12 2.33 15.28
N TYR A 256 -7.12 3.11 14.86
CA TYR A 256 -7.89 2.93 13.62
C TYR A 256 -7.89 4.23 12.81
N TYR A 257 -8.21 4.15 11.51
CA TYR A 257 -8.33 5.35 10.67
C TYR A 257 -9.53 6.20 11.10
N ILE A 258 -9.31 7.48 11.42
CA ILE A 258 -10.34 8.35 11.99
C ILE A 258 -11.16 9.00 10.87
N SER A 259 -11.99 8.20 10.21
CA SER A 259 -12.95 8.64 9.20
C SER A 259 -14.34 8.13 9.54
N PHE A 260 -15.35 9.00 9.37
CA PHE A 260 -16.72 8.66 9.74
C PHE A 260 -17.26 7.52 8.88
N ALA A 261 -18.10 6.67 9.48
CA ALA A 261 -18.73 5.55 8.78
C ALA A 261 -19.65 6.02 7.64
N ALA A 262 -20.25 7.20 7.80
CA ALA A 262 -21.00 7.90 6.76
C ALA A 262 -20.38 9.29 6.55
N ASP A 263 -20.21 9.66 5.28
CA ASP A 263 -19.60 10.92 4.87
C ASP A 263 -20.30 12.12 5.53
N ASP A 264 -19.50 12.97 6.17
CA ASP A 264 -19.93 14.17 6.90
C ASP A 264 -21.05 13.94 7.94
N ASP A 265 -21.07 12.75 8.57
CA ASP A 265 -21.96 12.47 9.70
C ASP A 265 -21.18 12.03 10.95
N PRO A 266 -20.95 12.95 11.91
CA PRO A 266 -20.28 12.61 13.17
C PRO A 266 -21.00 11.56 14.01
N THR A 267 -22.32 11.42 13.86
CA THR A 267 -23.10 10.44 14.65
C THR A 267 -22.93 9.01 14.17
N SER A 268 -22.45 8.83 12.94
CA SER A 268 -22.20 7.51 12.34
C SER A 268 -21.02 6.78 12.99
N GLY A 269 -20.18 7.51 13.74
CA GLY A 269 -19.01 6.96 14.41
C GLY A 269 -17.96 6.47 13.41
N PHE A 270 -17.22 5.40 13.75
CA PHE A 270 -16.04 4.97 12.99
C PHE A 270 -16.09 3.48 12.65
N VAL A 271 -15.41 3.12 11.55
CA VAL A 271 -15.23 1.72 11.13
C VAL A 271 -13.75 1.46 10.94
N ASP A 272 -13.22 0.53 11.71
CA ASP A 272 -11.89 -0.03 11.48
C ASP A 272 -11.95 -1.13 10.42
N SER A 273 -10.89 -1.29 9.63
CA SER A 273 -10.87 -2.25 8.53
C SER A 273 -9.46 -2.71 8.19
N MET A 274 -9.32 -3.94 7.70
CA MET A 274 -8.05 -4.37 7.13
C MET A 274 -7.85 -3.73 5.75
N ALA A 275 -6.76 -2.97 5.61
CA ALA A 275 -6.39 -2.36 4.35
C ALA A 275 -6.15 -3.42 3.27
N THR A 276 -6.65 -3.14 2.07
CA THR A 276 -6.45 -4.03 0.92
C THR A 276 -4.99 -3.95 0.42
N PRO A 277 -4.46 -5.00 -0.23
CA PRO A 277 -3.04 -5.04 -0.62
C PRO A 277 -2.57 -3.97 -1.61
N ARG A 278 -3.47 -3.17 -2.21
CA ARG A 278 -3.07 -1.94 -2.94
C ARG A 278 -2.39 -0.87 -2.08
N PHE A 279 -2.56 -0.93 -0.75
CA PHE A 279 -1.95 -0.03 0.23
C PHE A 279 -0.73 -0.68 0.90
N SER A 280 0.18 0.11 1.46
CA SER A 280 1.36 -0.38 2.19
C SER A 280 0.97 -1.32 3.33
N THR A 281 0.04 -0.93 4.19
CA THR A 281 -0.45 -1.71 5.33
C THR A 281 -1.20 -2.98 4.93
N GLY A 282 -1.75 -3.07 3.71
CA GLY A 282 -2.28 -4.32 3.18
C GLY A 282 -1.22 -5.19 2.50
N TYR A 283 -0.20 -4.58 1.88
CA TYR A 283 0.82 -5.26 1.07
C TYR A 283 1.87 -5.99 1.90
N PHE A 284 2.46 -5.33 2.90
CA PHE A 284 3.57 -5.89 3.68
C PHE A 284 3.19 -7.11 4.54
N PRO A 285 1.97 -7.22 5.10
CA PRO A 285 1.50 -8.47 5.72
C PRO A 285 1.49 -9.66 4.77
N MET A 286 1.25 -9.45 3.46
CA MET A 286 1.34 -10.52 2.44
C MET A 286 2.77 -10.98 2.20
N ARG A 287 3.75 -10.23 2.71
CA ARG A 287 5.18 -10.55 2.73
C ARG A 287 5.69 -10.92 4.12
N ASN A 288 4.81 -11.13 5.10
CA ASN A 288 5.18 -11.38 6.50
C ASN A 288 6.13 -10.31 7.07
N ARG A 289 5.88 -9.04 6.75
CA ARG A 289 6.59 -7.89 7.32
C ARG A 289 5.59 -6.98 8.01
N PHE A 290 6.08 -6.20 8.97
CA PHE A 290 5.27 -5.18 9.61
C PHE A 290 5.10 -3.98 8.69
N ALA A 291 3.95 -3.34 8.76
CA ALA A 291 3.71 -2.02 8.21
C ALA A 291 3.00 -1.14 9.23
N MET A 292 3.30 0.14 9.20
CA MET A 292 2.60 1.15 9.97
C MET A 292 2.18 2.29 9.06
N LEU A 293 0.91 2.64 9.11
CA LEU A 293 0.38 3.87 8.55
C LEU A 293 0.26 4.90 9.68
N VAL A 294 0.96 6.01 9.52
CA VAL A 294 0.92 7.16 10.44
C VAL A 294 0.12 8.26 9.77
N GLU A 295 -0.99 8.63 10.39
CA GLU A 295 -1.97 9.53 9.78
C GLU A 295 -2.21 10.70 10.73
N THR A 296 -1.42 11.76 10.59
CA THR A 296 -1.60 12.96 11.42
C THR A 296 -2.85 13.73 11.03
N HIS A 297 -3.52 14.36 11.99
CA HIS A 297 -4.79 15.04 11.74
C HIS A 297 -4.61 16.28 10.85
N SER A 298 -5.27 16.32 9.69
CA SER A 298 -5.16 17.40 8.68
C SER A 298 -5.37 18.82 9.19
N TRP A 299 -6.32 19.03 10.10
CA TRP A 299 -6.59 20.35 10.69
C TRP A 299 -5.69 20.74 11.89
N LYS A 300 -4.72 19.92 12.30
CA LYS A 300 -3.66 20.38 13.20
C LYS A 300 -2.65 21.18 12.38
N ASP A 301 -2.05 22.19 13.01
CA ASP A 301 -1.05 23.02 12.34
C ASP A 301 0.20 22.21 11.94
N TYR A 302 0.89 22.68 10.90
CA TYR A 302 2.07 22.01 10.37
C TYR A 302 3.17 21.73 11.41
N PRO A 303 3.54 22.68 12.32
CA PRO A 303 4.51 22.38 13.37
C PRO A 303 4.08 21.22 14.29
N THR A 304 2.79 21.12 14.62
CA THR A 304 2.25 20.03 15.43
C THR A 304 2.34 18.69 14.73
N ARG A 305 1.93 18.62 13.46
CA ARG A 305 1.97 17.38 12.68
C ARG A 305 3.41 16.90 12.44
N VAL A 306 4.34 17.80 12.13
CA VAL A 306 5.77 17.47 12.00
C VAL A 306 6.33 16.94 13.32
N ARG A 307 6.00 17.56 14.46
CA ARG A 307 6.41 17.09 15.80
C ARG A 307 5.90 15.69 16.10
N ILE A 308 4.61 15.42 15.86
CA ILE A 308 3.99 14.11 16.11
C ILE A 308 4.61 13.03 15.22
N THR A 309 4.79 13.35 13.94
CA THR A 309 5.44 12.45 12.97
C THR A 309 6.87 12.12 13.41
N ARG A 310 7.65 13.13 13.83
CA ARG A 310 9.01 12.95 14.35
C ARG A 310 9.01 12.07 15.60
N ASN A 311 8.09 12.30 16.52
CA ASN A 311 7.98 11.51 17.75
C ASN A 311 7.65 10.04 17.45
N THR A 312 6.83 9.80 16.43
CA THR A 312 6.50 8.45 15.96
C THR A 312 7.74 7.75 15.41
N ILE A 313 8.53 8.42 14.56
CA ILE A 313 9.81 7.88 14.02
C ILE A 313 10.79 7.55 15.16
N VAL A 314 10.90 8.40 16.17
CA VAL A 314 11.80 8.20 17.32
C VAL A 314 11.34 7.05 18.22
N SER A 315 10.03 6.93 18.46
CA SER A 315 9.47 5.76 19.15
C SER A 315 9.81 4.48 18.36
N LEU A 316 9.52 4.44 17.06
CA LEU A 316 9.81 3.29 16.20
C LEU A 316 11.29 2.89 16.18
N LEU A 317 12.22 3.86 16.10
CA LEU A 317 13.66 3.60 16.24
C LEU A 317 13.95 2.87 17.56
N SER A 318 13.34 3.31 18.65
CA SER A 318 13.53 2.72 19.98
C SER A 318 12.91 1.32 20.08
N GLN A 319 11.71 1.13 19.52
CA GLN A 319 11.01 -0.15 19.49
C GLN A 319 11.77 -1.20 18.65
N VAL A 320 12.26 -0.85 17.46
CA VAL A 320 13.08 -1.77 16.64
C VAL A 320 14.43 -2.05 17.31
N ALA A 321 15.02 -1.09 18.01
CA ALA A 321 16.24 -1.31 18.78
C ALA A 321 16.04 -2.27 19.98
N ALA A 322 14.84 -2.28 20.57
CA ALA A 322 14.49 -3.18 21.66
C ALA A 322 14.10 -4.59 21.16
N HIS A 323 13.27 -4.67 20.13
CA HIS A 323 12.57 -5.90 19.73
C HIS A 323 12.95 -6.43 18.34
N GLY A 324 13.70 -5.66 17.54
CA GLY A 324 13.92 -5.96 16.13
C GLY A 324 14.54 -7.34 15.85
N LYS A 325 15.43 -7.84 16.72
CA LYS A 325 15.99 -9.19 16.58
C LYS A 325 14.95 -10.30 16.78
N GLU A 326 14.06 -10.13 17.76
CA GLU A 326 12.97 -11.04 18.03
C GLU A 326 11.97 -11.03 16.86
N TRP A 327 11.58 -9.84 16.40
CA TRP A 327 10.70 -9.69 15.25
C TRP A 327 11.30 -10.27 13.97
N GLN A 328 12.61 -10.12 13.72
CA GLN A 328 13.26 -10.78 12.59
C GLN A 328 13.16 -12.31 12.65
N LYS A 329 13.30 -12.90 13.84
CA LYS A 329 13.09 -14.33 14.02
C LYS A 329 11.64 -14.70 13.71
N MET A 330 10.67 -13.93 14.22
CA MET A 330 9.24 -14.18 13.96
C MET A 330 8.89 -14.07 12.48
N THR A 331 9.45 -13.10 11.74
CA THR A 331 9.19 -12.97 10.30
C THR A 331 9.83 -14.09 9.49
N GLN A 332 11.02 -14.56 9.86
CA GLN A 332 11.66 -15.74 9.25
C GLN A 332 10.84 -17.02 9.49
N GLU A 333 10.28 -17.19 10.69
CA GLU A 333 9.39 -18.31 11.00
C GLU A 333 8.06 -18.21 10.22
N ALA A 334 7.52 -17.01 10.07
CA ALA A 334 6.34 -16.76 9.24
C ALA A 334 6.60 -17.05 7.74
N ASP A 335 7.78 -16.70 7.24
CA ASP A 335 8.25 -17.04 5.88
C ASP A 335 8.37 -18.57 5.69
N ALA A 336 8.87 -19.27 6.70
CA ALA A 336 8.94 -20.73 6.71
C ALA A 336 7.54 -21.36 6.72
N ARG A 337 6.60 -20.86 7.54
CA ARG A 337 5.19 -21.28 7.54
C ARG A 337 4.53 -21.03 6.19
N ALA A 338 4.78 -19.88 5.56
CA ALA A 338 4.26 -19.56 4.23
C ALA A 338 4.76 -20.52 3.15
N THR A 339 6.02 -20.97 3.25
CA THR A 339 6.58 -21.98 2.33
C THR A 339 5.87 -23.34 2.46
N ALA A 340 5.25 -23.63 3.61
CA ALA A 340 4.49 -24.85 3.88
C ALA A 340 2.96 -24.68 3.67
N MET A 341 2.51 -23.59 3.03
CA MET A 341 1.08 -23.23 2.94
C MET A 341 0.26 -24.07 1.95
N ALA A 342 0.88 -24.98 1.19
CA ALA A 342 0.20 -25.81 0.21
C ALA A 342 -1.05 -26.52 0.79
N GLY A 343 -2.24 -26.22 0.23
CA GLY A 343 -3.51 -26.77 0.68
C GLY A 343 -4.12 -26.12 1.93
N ALA A 344 -3.44 -25.18 2.58
CA ALA A 344 -3.99 -24.46 3.72
C ALA A 344 -4.97 -23.37 3.29
N ASP A 345 -5.93 -23.06 4.17
CA ASP A 345 -6.86 -21.94 3.98
C ASP A 345 -6.14 -20.61 4.18
N PHE A 346 -6.43 -19.67 3.28
CA PHE A 346 -5.93 -18.31 3.30
C PHE A 346 -7.09 -17.33 3.07
N PRO A 347 -7.35 -16.41 4.02
CA PRO A 347 -8.24 -15.28 3.79
C PRO A 347 -7.64 -14.33 2.75
N ILE A 348 -8.31 -14.15 1.62
CA ILE A 348 -7.91 -13.18 0.58
C ILE A 348 -8.65 -11.85 0.71
N SER A 349 -9.77 -11.82 1.45
CA SER A 349 -10.47 -10.61 1.85
C SER A 349 -10.97 -10.70 3.28
N TYR A 350 -11.23 -9.53 3.84
CA TYR A 350 -11.71 -9.32 5.20
C TYR A 350 -12.87 -8.34 5.18
N ARG A 351 -13.75 -8.43 6.18
CA ARG A 351 -14.85 -7.50 6.38
C ARG A 351 -14.98 -7.14 7.85
N THR A 352 -15.47 -5.93 8.12
CA THR A 352 -15.83 -5.50 9.47
C THR A 352 -17.26 -5.90 9.76
N THR A 353 -17.52 -6.58 10.89
CA THR A 353 -18.89 -6.98 11.27
C THR A 353 -19.75 -5.76 11.59
N PHE A 354 -21.06 -5.97 11.81
CA PHE A 354 -21.96 -4.93 12.28
C PHE A 354 -21.93 -4.76 13.81
N ASN A 355 -21.13 -5.55 14.53
CA ASN A 355 -20.97 -5.39 15.96
C ASN A 355 -20.29 -4.05 16.21
N ALA A 356 -20.92 -3.24 17.07
CA ALA A 356 -20.45 -1.92 17.42
C ALA A 356 -20.39 -1.79 18.94
N LYS A 357 -19.39 -1.05 19.42
CA LYS A 357 -19.33 -0.58 20.80
C LYS A 357 -19.44 0.94 20.82
N THR A 358 -20.10 1.50 21.82
CA THR A 358 -20.11 2.94 22.02
C THR A 358 -18.77 3.38 22.60
N ILE A 359 -18.18 4.42 22.01
CA ILE A 359 -16.96 5.06 22.50
C ILE A 359 -17.23 6.52 22.84
N GLU A 360 -16.48 7.02 23.81
CA GLU A 360 -16.38 8.44 24.09
C GLU A 360 -15.22 9.02 23.28
N PHE A 361 -15.55 9.82 22.27
CA PHE A 361 -14.61 10.36 21.31
C PHE A 361 -14.47 11.89 21.46
N PRO A 362 -13.26 12.43 21.71
CA PRO A 362 -13.08 13.88 21.85
C PRO A 362 -13.24 14.61 20.50
N GLY A 363 -14.35 15.30 20.33
CA GLY A 363 -14.67 16.12 19.15
C GLY A 363 -14.87 17.59 19.48
N TYR A 364 -15.58 18.30 18.61
CA TYR A 364 -15.98 19.70 18.79
C TYR A 364 -17.50 19.83 18.73
N GLU A 365 -18.08 20.87 19.31
CA GLU A 365 -19.48 21.21 19.06
C GLU A 365 -19.71 21.42 17.56
N TYR A 366 -20.82 20.91 17.03
CA TYR A 366 -21.16 21.08 15.63
C TYR A 366 -22.65 21.30 15.41
N THR A 367 -22.99 21.98 14.31
CA THR A 367 -24.35 22.10 13.81
C THR A 367 -24.45 21.50 12.41
N ARG A 368 -25.64 21.02 12.03
CA ARG A 368 -25.91 20.53 10.67
C ARG A 368 -27.11 21.29 10.10
N GLY A 369 -26.99 21.74 8.87
CA GLY A 369 -28.02 22.49 8.16
C GLY A 369 -27.81 22.46 6.66
N TYR A 370 -28.82 22.85 5.89
CA TYR A 370 -28.70 22.92 4.43
C TYR A 370 -27.90 24.15 4.01
N SER A 371 -26.90 23.94 3.15
CA SER A 371 -26.10 25.00 2.57
C SER A 371 -26.91 25.84 1.59
N GLU A 372 -26.84 27.16 1.71
CA GLU A 372 -27.44 28.10 0.75
C GLU A 372 -26.77 28.04 -0.63
N VAL A 373 -25.54 27.49 -0.72
CA VAL A 373 -24.75 27.44 -1.97
C VAL A 373 -25.01 26.14 -2.72
N SER A 374 -24.86 24.99 -2.05
CA SER A 374 -24.99 23.69 -2.71
C SER A 374 -26.39 23.07 -2.57
N GLY A 375 -27.22 23.57 -1.65
CA GLY A 375 -28.45 22.91 -1.25
C GLY A 375 -28.25 21.59 -0.49
N GLY A 376 -26.99 21.17 -0.27
CA GLY A 376 -26.65 19.94 0.44
C GLY A 376 -26.61 20.13 1.95
N LEU A 377 -26.73 19.04 2.70
CA LEU A 377 -26.50 19.04 4.14
C LEU A 377 -25.02 19.33 4.42
N MET A 378 -24.74 20.28 5.31
CA MET A 378 -23.40 20.72 5.67
C MET A 378 -23.22 20.67 7.19
N THR A 379 -22.07 20.15 7.63
CA THR A 379 -21.66 20.21 9.04
C THR A 379 -20.72 21.39 9.31
N HIS A 380 -21.04 22.19 10.33
CA HIS A 380 -20.19 23.29 10.80
C HIS A 380 -19.66 22.98 12.21
N TYR A 381 -18.34 22.89 12.37
CA TYR A 381 -17.68 22.61 13.64
C TYR A 381 -17.18 23.90 14.30
N ASP A 382 -17.46 24.07 15.59
CA ASP A 382 -16.89 25.13 16.44
C ASP A 382 -15.66 24.60 17.20
N GLU A 383 -14.49 24.79 16.60
CA GLU A 383 -13.20 24.35 17.16
C GLU A 383 -12.87 25.00 18.53
N SER A 384 -13.58 26.07 18.93
CA SER A 384 -13.38 26.70 20.24
C SER A 384 -14.09 25.99 21.38
N LYS A 385 -14.98 25.03 21.07
CA LYS A 385 -15.80 24.31 22.05
C LYS A 385 -15.60 22.80 21.94
N PRO A 386 -14.62 22.25 22.68
CA PRO A 386 -14.47 20.80 22.84
C PRO A 386 -15.76 20.13 23.33
N GLN A 387 -16.11 19.01 22.72
CA GLN A 387 -17.25 18.19 23.11
C GLN A 387 -16.86 16.71 23.10
N MET A 388 -17.32 15.94 24.09
CA MET A 388 -17.26 14.48 24.02
C MET A 388 -18.44 13.95 23.23
N TRP A 389 -18.15 13.19 22.18
CA TRP A 389 -19.15 12.51 21.36
C TRP A 389 -19.29 11.06 21.81
N SER A 390 -20.53 10.63 22.05
CA SER A 390 -20.85 9.23 22.30
C SER A 390 -21.28 8.58 20.99
N VAL A 391 -20.39 7.83 20.35
CA VAL A 391 -20.56 7.36 18.96
C VAL A 391 -20.19 5.89 18.80
N PRO A 392 -20.73 5.16 17.81
CA PRO A 392 -20.38 3.76 17.60
C PRO A 392 -18.98 3.60 17.00
N LEU A 393 -18.27 2.55 17.40
CA LEU A 393 -17.06 2.06 16.74
C LEU A 393 -17.28 0.60 16.35
N ARG A 394 -17.11 0.30 15.06
CA ARG A 394 -17.08 -1.07 14.53
C ARG A 394 -15.63 -1.46 14.27
N ASP A 395 -15.08 -2.33 15.11
CA ASP A 395 -13.66 -2.73 15.05
C ASP A 395 -13.44 -4.25 15.05
N GLU A 396 -14.51 -5.03 14.92
CA GLU A 396 -14.41 -6.48 14.75
C GLU A 396 -14.21 -6.84 13.27
N VAL A 397 -12.97 -7.09 12.88
CA VAL A 397 -12.58 -7.50 11.53
C VAL A 397 -12.47 -9.02 11.45
N VAL A 398 -13.16 -9.63 10.49
CA VAL A 398 -13.18 -11.09 10.27
C VAL A 398 -12.85 -11.45 8.82
N PRO A 399 -12.30 -12.65 8.55
CA PRO A 399 -12.20 -13.18 7.19
C PRO A 399 -13.54 -13.16 6.45
N ASP A 400 -13.54 -12.71 5.20
CA ASP A 400 -14.71 -12.65 4.35
C ASP A 400 -14.68 -13.76 3.28
N LEU A 401 -13.67 -13.73 2.40
CA LEU A 401 -13.41 -14.79 1.43
C LEU A 401 -12.14 -15.55 1.82
N LYS A 402 -12.28 -16.87 1.97
CA LYS A 402 -11.15 -17.80 2.13
C LYS A 402 -10.97 -18.64 0.87
N ILE A 403 -9.72 -18.94 0.56
CA ILE A 403 -9.33 -19.84 -0.52
C ILE A 403 -8.33 -20.87 -0.01
N ALA A 404 -8.41 -22.09 -0.52
CA ALA A 404 -7.34 -23.08 -0.32
C ALA A 404 -6.19 -22.75 -1.25
N ALA A 405 -4.97 -22.69 -0.70
CA ALA A 405 -3.75 -22.54 -1.49
C ALA A 405 -3.55 -23.76 -2.42
N PRO A 406 -3.13 -23.58 -3.68
CA PRO A 406 -2.87 -24.71 -4.57
C PRO A 406 -1.77 -25.61 -4.00
N LYS A 407 -1.83 -26.92 -4.27
CA LYS A 407 -0.85 -27.87 -3.70
C LYS A 407 0.56 -27.70 -4.27
N GLY A 408 0.69 -27.40 -5.56
CA GLY A 408 1.97 -27.19 -6.25
C GLY A 408 2.24 -25.70 -6.49
N GLY A 409 1.29 -25.02 -7.12
CA GLY A 409 1.41 -23.60 -7.46
C GLY A 409 0.46 -23.18 -8.58
N TYR A 410 0.87 -22.12 -9.30
CA TYR A 410 0.15 -21.58 -10.44
C TYR A 410 0.90 -21.82 -11.74
N LEU A 411 0.16 -21.91 -12.84
CA LEU A 411 0.67 -22.01 -14.19
C LEU A 411 0.17 -20.81 -15.00
N VAL A 412 1.11 -20.03 -15.54
CA VAL A 412 0.82 -18.93 -16.45
C VAL A 412 1.10 -19.40 -17.88
N PRO A 413 0.11 -19.41 -18.79
CA PRO A 413 0.32 -19.80 -20.18
C PRO A 413 1.41 -18.98 -20.87
N LEU A 414 2.04 -19.56 -21.89
CA LEU A 414 3.09 -18.89 -22.67
C LEU A 414 2.66 -17.53 -23.22
N ALA A 415 1.39 -17.40 -23.66
CA ALA A 415 0.84 -16.16 -24.19
C ALA A 415 0.88 -14.99 -23.20
N ASP A 416 0.80 -15.27 -21.89
CA ASP A 416 0.81 -14.27 -20.82
C ASP A 416 2.16 -14.20 -20.08
N ALA A 417 3.07 -15.15 -20.35
CA ALA A 417 4.30 -15.35 -19.59
C ALA A 417 5.19 -14.10 -19.52
N ALA A 418 5.33 -13.34 -20.62
CA ALA A 418 6.17 -12.14 -20.63
C ALA A 418 5.61 -11.05 -19.70
N ARG A 419 4.32 -10.74 -19.83
CA ARG A 419 3.64 -9.68 -19.07
C ARG A 419 3.52 -10.03 -17.59
N ILE A 420 3.04 -11.22 -17.26
CA ILE A 420 2.89 -11.66 -15.88
C ILE A 420 4.26 -11.92 -15.24
N GLY A 421 5.22 -12.48 -15.99
CA GLY A 421 6.59 -12.66 -15.52
C GLY A 421 7.27 -11.34 -15.13
N ALA A 422 6.97 -10.23 -15.83
CA ALA A 422 7.45 -8.90 -15.44
C ALA A 422 6.88 -8.44 -14.10
N LYS A 423 5.56 -8.57 -13.88
CA LYS A 423 4.91 -8.26 -12.59
C LYS A 423 5.49 -9.14 -11.47
N LEU A 424 5.62 -10.45 -11.67
CA LEU A 424 6.23 -11.36 -10.67
C LEU A 424 7.65 -10.93 -10.28
N LYS A 425 8.48 -10.49 -11.24
CA LYS A 425 9.83 -9.98 -10.97
C LYS A 425 9.81 -8.68 -10.16
N GLN A 426 8.90 -7.75 -10.44
CA GLN A 426 8.76 -6.50 -9.67
C GLN A 426 8.48 -6.78 -8.19
N HIS A 427 7.64 -7.78 -7.88
CA HIS A 427 7.39 -8.22 -6.51
C HIS A 427 8.46 -9.15 -5.94
N GLY A 428 9.48 -9.52 -6.71
CA GLY A 428 10.50 -10.49 -6.32
C GLY A 428 9.92 -11.87 -5.99
N ILE A 429 8.89 -12.29 -6.71
CA ILE A 429 8.28 -13.62 -6.61
C ILE A 429 9.08 -14.61 -7.45
N ALA A 430 9.39 -15.77 -6.87
CA ALA A 430 10.10 -16.83 -7.58
C ALA A 430 9.15 -17.57 -8.53
N PHE A 431 9.63 -17.87 -9.73
CA PHE A 431 8.96 -18.73 -10.70
C PHE A 431 9.99 -19.46 -11.58
N LYS A 432 9.54 -20.53 -12.24
CA LYS A 432 10.31 -21.30 -13.22
C LYS A 432 9.67 -21.17 -14.60
N VAL A 433 10.48 -21.31 -15.65
CA VAL A 433 10.01 -21.41 -17.03
C VAL A 433 9.98 -22.89 -17.42
N LEU A 434 8.85 -23.38 -17.93
CA LEU A 434 8.71 -24.77 -18.36
C LEU A 434 9.60 -25.06 -19.57
N ALA A 435 10.41 -26.11 -19.48
CA ALA A 435 11.41 -26.46 -20.50
C ALA A 435 10.85 -27.28 -21.67
N SER A 436 9.68 -27.88 -21.51
CA SER A 436 9.03 -28.76 -22.49
C SER A 436 7.53 -28.56 -22.50
N ASP A 437 6.90 -28.94 -23.61
CA ASP A 437 5.45 -28.95 -23.72
C ASP A 437 4.84 -30.05 -22.84
N GLN A 438 3.64 -29.81 -22.33
CA GLN A 438 2.81 -30.77 -21.63
C GLN A 438 1.47 -30.86 -22.35
N MET A 439 1.22 -31.93 -23.11
CA MET A 439 0.02 -32.04 -23.95
C MET A 439 -1.28 -32.28 -23.18
N ALA A 440 -1.20 -32.75 -21.93
CA ALA A 440 -2.36 -33.08 -21.11
C ALA A 440 -2.05 -32.89 -19.62
N ALA A 441 -1.64 -31.68 -19.23
CA ALA A 441 -1.38 -31.36 -17.83
C ALA A 441 -2.68 -31.39 -17.03
N GLU A 442 -2.68 -32.08 -15.89
CA GLU A 442 -3.79 -32.05 -14.93
C GLU A 442 -3.70 -30.77 -14.11
N VAL A 443 -4.71 -29.92 -14.28
CA VAL A 443 -4.76 -28.57 -13.71
C VAL A 443 -6.13 -28.31 -13.12
N GLU A 444 -6.23 -27.22 -12.35
CA GLU A 444 -7.51 -26.61 -12.04
C GLU A 444 -7.63 -25.29 -12.81
N THR A 445 -8.78 -25.08 -13.44
CA THR A 445 -9.14 -23.90 -14.21
C THR A 445 -10.30 -23.18 -13.55
N PHE A 446 -10.29 -21.85 -13.53
CA PHE A 446 -11.39 -21.06 -13.00
C PHE A 446 -12.30 -20.59 -14.13
N ARG A 447 -13.59 -20.91 -14.05
CA ARG A 447 -14.61 -20.45 -15.01
C ARG A 447 -15.57 -19.51 -14.30
N ALA A 448 -15.69 -18.28 -14.80
CA ALA A 448 -16.61 -17.31 -14.23
C ALA A 448 -18.05 -17.64 -14.63
N THR A 449 -18.92 -17.72 -13.63
CA THR A 449 -20.38 -17.80 -13.81
C THR A 449 -21.00 -16.42 -13.95
N LYS A 450 -20.32 -15.39 -13.44
CA LYS A 450 -20.73 -13.98 -13.54
C LYS A 450 -19.51 -13.08 -13.60
N THR A 451 -19.60 -12.06 -14.42
CA THR A 451 -18.55 -11.05 -14.66
C THR A 451 -19.16 -9.67 -14.54
N LYS A 452 -18.48 -8.75 -13.85
CA LYS A 452 -18.88 -7.35 -13.73
C LYS A 452 -17.67 -6.45 -13.96
N PHE A 453 -17.62 -5.84 -15.14
CA PHE A 453 -16.69 -4.75 -15.41
C PHE A 453 -17.09 -3.50 -14.62
N GLY A 454 -16.10 -2.73 -14.15
CA GLY A 454 -16.34 -1.39 -13.62
C GLY A 454 -17.07 -0.51 -14.64
N ALA A 455 -17.91 0.42 -14.20
CA ALA A 455 -18.55 1.36 -15.12
C ALA A 455 -17.60 2.48 -15.59
N GLN A 456 -16.51 2.69 -14.84
CA GLN A 456 -15.53 3.74 -15.08
C GLN A 456 -14.13 3.17 -14.88
N SER A 457 -13.15 3.78 -15.54
CA SER A 457 -11.74 3.49 -15.26
C SER A 457 -11.35 3.94 -13.86
N PHE A 458 -10.50 3.16 -13.20
CA PHE A 458 -9.88 3.51 -11.92
C PHE A 458 -8.36 3.31 -12.03
N GLU A 459 -7.57 4.35 -11.75
CA GLU A 459 -6.11 4.35 -11.91
C GLU A 459 -5.65 3.88 -13.32
N GLY A 460 -6.40 4.26 -14.36
CA GLY A 460 -6.10 3.89 -15.75
C GLY A 460 -6.56 2.50 -16.17
N HIS A 461 -7.22 1.74 -15.28
CA HIS A 461 -7.67 0.38 -15.56
C HIS A 461 -9.19 0.25 -15.58
N GLN A 462 -9.68 -0.62 -16.47
CA GLN A 462 -11.05 -1.10 -16.45
C GLN A 462 -11.13 -2.32 -15.53
N SER A 463 -11.59 -2.13 -14.29
CA SER A 463 -11.61 -3.22 -13.30
C SER A 463 -12.62 -4.31 -13.65
N LEU A 464 -12.41 -5.52 -13.10
CA LEU A 464 -13.26 -6.68 -13.32
C LEU A 464 -13.47 -7.48 -12.02
N ALA A 465 -14.73 -7.65 -11.61
CA ALA A 465 -15.11 -8.57 -10.55
C ALA A 465 -15.73 -9.84 -11.13
N VAL A 466 -15.40 -11.02 -10.58
CA VAL A 466 -15.92 -12.31 -11.05
C VAL A 466 -16.46 -13.16 -9.90
N GLU A 467 -17.52 -13.91 -10.20
CA GLU A 467 -17.99 -15.06 -9.41
C GLU A 467 -17.74 -16.33 -10.23
N GLY A 468 -17.43 -17.44 -9.58
CA GLY A 468 -17.08 -18.71 -10.23
C GLY A 468 -16.25 -19.60 -9.32
N ASP A 469 -15.85 -20.76 -9.85
CA ASP A 469 -15.14 -21.79 -9.11
C ASP A 469 -14.03 -22.45 -9.94
N TRP A 470 -13.09 -23.07 -9.21
CA TRP A 470 -12.03 -23.89 -9.77
C TRP A 470 -12.56 -25.30 -10.07
N GLY A 471 -12.37 -25.78 -11.29
CA GLY A 471 -12.70 -27.14 -11.73
C GLY A 471 -11.47 -27.86 -12.25
N ARG A 472 -11.43 -29.19 -12.11
CA ARG A 472 -10.32 -30.01 -12.65
C ARG A 472 -10.48 -30.21 -14.15
N GLU A 473 -9.43 -29.92 -14.89
CA GLU A 473 -9.39 -30.07 -16.35
C GLU A 473 -8.02 -30.57 -16.81
N ARG A 474 -7.96 -31.09 -18.04
CA ARG A 474 -6.70 -31.38 -18.73
C ARG A 474 -6.44 -30.30 -19.76
N ARG A 475 -5.28 -29.66 -19.68
CA ARG A 475 -4.89 -28.54 -20.56
C ARG A 475 -3.51 -28.74 -21.13
N SER A 476 -3.32 -28.28 -22.36
CA SER A 476 -2.00 -28.23 -22.98
C SER A 476 -1.22 -27.02 -22.45
N LEU A 477 0.03 -27.23 -22.06
CA LEU A 477 0.97 -26.18 -21.68
C LEU A 477 2.12 -26.19 -22.68
N ALA A 478 2.44 -25.03 -23.25
CA ALA A 478 3.60 -24.90 -24.12
C ALA A 478 4.87 -24.64 -23.31
N LYS A 479 6.01 -25.08 -23.84
CA LYS A 479 7.35 -24.66 -23.41
C LYS A 479 7.40 -23.13 -23.34
N GLY A 480 7.96 -22.61 -22.25
CA GLY A 480 8.01 -21.18 -21.99
C GLY A 480 6.87 -20.64 -21.11
N ALA A 481 5.82 -21.44 -20.85
CA ALA A 481 4.87 -21.14 -19.77
C ALA A 481 5.59 -21.02 -18.41
N LEU A 482 5.01 -20.27 -17.46
CA LEU A 482 5.60 -20.09 -16.14
C LEU A 482 4.95 -21.02 -15.11
N PHE A 483 5.77 -21.61 -14.26
CA PHE A 483 5.33 -22.25 -13.02
C PHE A 483 5.71 -21.37 -11.82
N VAL A 484 4.71 -20.90 -11.08
CA VAL A 484 4.88 -20.09 -9.88
C VAL A 484 4.61 -20.99 -8.67
N PRO A 485 5.65 -21.51 -7.99
CA PRO A 485 5.47 -22.43 -6.87
C PRO A 485 4.78 -21.73 -5.70
N ILE A 486 3.84 -22.39 -5.04
CA ILE A 486 3.28 -21.85 -3.78
C ILE A 486 4.29 -21.93 -2.63
N ALA A 487 5.22 -22.89 -2.70
CA ALA A 487 6.22 -23.15 -1.67
C ALA A 487 7.35 -22.11 -1.70
N GLN A 488 7.02 -20.89 -1.29
CA GLN A 488 7.95 -19.77 -1.16
C GLN A 488 7.49 -18.80 -0.05
N PRO A 489 8.39 -17.97 0.53
CA PRO A 489 8.03 -17.00 1.57
C PRO A 489 6.87 -16.06 1.21
N LYS A 490 6.78 -15.70 -0.08
CA LYS A 490 5.77 -14.79 -0.64
C LYS A 490 4.47 -15.48 -1.04
N ALA A 491 4.19 -16.70 -0.56
CA ALA A 491 2.99 -17.47 -0.92
C ALA A 491 1.68 -16.67 -0.81
N ARG A 492 1.51 -15.91 0.28
CA ARG A 492 0.35 -15.04 0.49
C ARG A 492 0.20 -14.00 -0.63
N LEU A 493 1.28 -13.29 -0.96
CA LEU A 493 1.30 -12.32 -2.06
C LEU A 493 1.05 -12.97 -3.44
N VAL A 494 1.59 -14.16 -3.70
CA VAL A 494 1.32 -14.91 -4.93
C VAL A 494 -0.17 -15.17 -5.08
N MET A 495 -0.83 -15.63 -4.01
CA MET A 495 -2.27 -15.86 -4.01
C MET A 495 -3.03 -14.55 -4.19
N THR A 496 -2.69 -13.49 -3.46
CA THR A 496 -3.28 -12.15 -3.65
C THR A 496 -3.26 -11.70 -5.11
N MET A 497 -2.14 -11.91 -5.81
CA MET A 497 -1.98 -11.49 -7.20
C MET A 497 -2.72 -12.37 -8.22
N LEU A 498 -2.72 -13.69 -8.02
CA LEU A 498 -3.14 -14.65 -9.05
C LEU A 498 -4.53 -15.24 -8.85
N GLU A 499 -5.16 -14.98 -7.71
CA GLU A 499 -6.49 -15.51 -7.41
C GLU A 499 -7.60 -14.61 -7.94
N PRO A 500 -8.46 -15.12 -8.84
CA PRO A 500 -9.34 -14.28 -9.66
C PRO A 500 -10.41 -13.53 -8.84
N ARG A 501 -10.77 -14.06 -7.66
CA ARG A 501 -11.78 -13.44 -6.78
C ARG A 501 -11.19 -12.37 -5.83
N GLY A 502 -9.87 -12.18 -5.82
CA GLY A 502 -9.22 -11.17 -4.99
C GLY A 502 -9.40 -9.76 -5.56
N ALA A 503 -9.77 -8.79 -4.71
CA ALA A 503 -10.08 -7.40 -5.11
C ALA A 503 -8.87 -6.60 -5.63
N ASP A 504 -7.65 -7.08 -5.38
CA ASP A 504 -6.39 -6.52 -5.88
C ASP A 504 -5.58 -7.54 -6.70
N SER A 505 -6.21 -8.61 -7.16
CA SER A 505 -5.58 -9.53 -8.10
C SER A 505 -5.28 -8.84 -9.43
N LEU A 506 -4.37 -9.41 -10.22
CA LEU A 506 -4.11 -8.93 -11.58
C LEU A 506 -5.41 -8.96 -12.42
N LEU A 507 -6.27 -9.97 -12.22
CA LEU A 507 -7.59 -10.01 -12.84
C LEU A 507 -8.45 -8.82 -12.45
N ALA A 508 -8.51 -8.47 -11.15
CA ALA A 508 -9.33 -7.36 -10.67
C ALA A 508 -8.88 -6.02 -11.24
N TRP A 509 -7.57 -5.85 -11.48
CA TRP A 509 -6.99 -4.72 -12.18
C TRP A 509 -7.15 -4.76 -13.71
N GLY A 510 -7.82 -5.78 -14.26
CA GLY A 510 -8.17 -5.82 -15.68
C GLY A 510 -7.11 -6.42 -16.60
N GLU A 511 -6.04 -6.99 -16.04
CA GLU A 511 -4.92 -7.60 -16.78
C GLU A 511 -5.32 -8.81 -17.64
N PHE A 512 -6.56 -9.31 -17.50
CA PHE A 512 -7.08 -10.44 -18.28
C PHE A 512 -8.47 -10.17 -18.86
N ASN A 513 -8.91 -8.91 -18.96
CA ASN A 513 -10.27 -8.56 -19.43
C ASN A 513 -10.65 -9.23 -20.76
N ASN A 514 -9.69 -9.34 -21.68
CA ASN A 514 -9.89 -9.98 -22.99
C ASN A 514 -10.44 -11.42 -22.92
N ALA A 515 -10.16 -12.17 -21.86
CA ALA A 515 -10.67 -13.53 -21.67
C ALA A 515 -12.16 -13.57 -21.24
N PHE A 516 -12.71 -12.44 -20.83
CA PHE A 516 -14.09 -12.27 -20.34
C PHE A 516 -14.94 -11.43 -21.31
N GLU A 517 -14.41 -11.19 -22.51
CA GLU A 517 -15.11 -10.54 -23.62
C GLU A 517 -15.48 -11.59 -24.66
N ARG A 518 -16.75 -11.62 -25.05
CA ARG A 518 -17.21 -12.52 -26.11
C ARG A 518 -16.60 -12.08 -27.43
N LYS A 519 -15.90 -12.98 -28.12
CA LYS A 519 -15.24 -12.68 -29.39
C LYS A 519 -16.04 -13.10 -30.61
N GLU A 520 -16.81 -14.18 -30.49
CA GLU A 520 -17.63 -14.73 -31.59
C GLU A 520 -19.05 -15.06 -31.12
N TYR A 521 -20.00 -15.01 -32.06
CA TYR A 521 -21.39 -15.35 -31.82
C TYR A 521 -22.01 -16.08 -33.01
N MET A 522 -23.09 -16.81 -32.74
CA MET A 522 -23.91 -17.44 -33.77
C MET A 522 -25.05 -16.48 -34.10
N GLU A 523 -25.25 -16.16 -35.38
CA GLU A 523 -26.38 -15.37 -35.83
C GLU A 523 -27.70 -16.05 -35.45
N GLU A 524 -28.74 -15.27 -35.15
CA GLU A 524 -29.99 -15.81 -34.58
C GLU A 524 -30.62 -16.89 -35.47
N TYR A 525 -30.63 -16.68 -36.79
CA TYR A 525 -31.19 -17.64 -37.75
C TYR A 525 -30.39 -18.96 -37.78
N VAL A 526 -29.07 -18.91 -37.60
CA VAL A 526 -28.22 -20.10 -37.51
C VAL A 526 -28.47 -20.81 -36.17
N ALA A 527 -28.60 -20.05 -35.09
CA ALA A 527 -28.87 -20.59 -33.76
C ALA A 527 -30.24 -21.28 -33.69
N GLU A 528 -31.25 -20.78 -34.40
CA GLU A 528 -32.56 -21.43 -34.56
C GLU A 528 -32.45 -22.79 -35.25
N ASP A 529 -31.74 -22.87 -36.38
CA ASP A 529 -31.54 -24.14 -37.10
C ASP A 529 -30.77 -25.16 -36.23
N VAL A 530 -29.72 -24.70 -35.55
CA VAL A 530 -28.95 -25.53 -34.60
C VAL A 530 -29.82 -25.99 -33.43
N ALA A 531 -30.65 -25.11 -32.85
CA ALA A 531 -31.55 -25.46 -31.76
C ALA A 531 -32.53 -26.56 -32.18
N ARG A 532 -33.14 -26.43 -33.36
CA ARG A 532 -34.06 -27.45 -33.91
C ARG A 532 -33.35 -28.78 -34.12
N ALA A 533 -32.18 -28.76 -34.76
CA ALA A 533 -31.40 -29.97 -35.00
C ALA A 533 -30.99 -30.67 -33.68
N GLN A 534 -30.55 -29.91 -32.67
CA GLN A 534 -30.22 -30.47 -31.35
C GLN A 534 -31.45 -31.05 -30.64
N LEU A 535 -32.59 -30.34 -30.66
CA LEU A 535 -33.83 -30.81 -30.05
C LEU A 535 -34.41 -32.05 -30.75
N GLU A 536 -34.26 -32.16 -32.07
CA GLU A 536 -34.67 -33.34 -32.85
C GLU A 536 -33.79 -34.56 -32.54
N ALA A 537 -32.48 -34.34 -32.37
CA ALA A 537 -31.52 -35.40 -32.10
C ALA A 537 -31.57 -35.94 -30.65
N ASP A 538 -31.95 -35.11 -29.67
CA ASP A 538 -31.90 -35.46 -28.24
C ASP A 538 -33.24 -35.16 -27.51
N PRO A 539 -34.08 -36.18 -27.26
CA PRO A 539 -35.30 -36.04 -26.48
C PRO A 539 -35.08 -35.56 -25.03
N ALA A 540 -33.96 -35.92 -24.40
CA ALA A 540 -33.67 -35.49 -23.03
C ALA A 540 -33.33 -33.99 -22.98
N LEU A 541 -32.62 -33.47 -23.99
CA LEU A 541 -32.39 -32.05 -24.13
C LEU A 541 -33.69 -31.26 -24.31
N ARG A 542 -34.67 -31.84 -25.03
CA ARG A 542 -36.00 -31.24 -25.19
C ARG A 542 -36.72 -31.11 -23.85
N GLU A 543 -36.69 -32.15 -23.01
CA GLU A 543 -37.24 -32.11 -21.66
C GLU A 543 -36.50 -31.09 -20.78
N GLU A 544 -35.16 -31.04 -20.86
CA GLU A 544 -34.35 -30.05 -20.14
C GLU A 544 -34.73 -28.61 -20.52
N PHE A 545 -34.83 -28.34 -21.82
CA PHE A 545 -35.20 -27.02 -22.33
C PHE A 545 -36.62 -26.63 -21.89
N GLN A 546 -37.59 -27.54 -21.99
CA GLN A 546 -38.96 -27.29 -21.55
C GLN A 546 -39.02 -27.00 -20.05
N LYS A 547 -38.35 -27.82 -19.23
CA LYS A 547 -38.25 -27.58 -17.79
C LYS A 547 -37.65 -26.20 -17.49
N LYS A 548 -36.63 -25.78 -18.23
CA LYS A 548 -36.04 -24.46 -18.06
C LYS A 548 -36.99 -23.33 -18.43
N LEU A 549 -37.77 -23.46 -19.52
CA LEU A 549 -38.84 -22.51 -19.87
C LEU A 549 -39.89 -22.37 -18.77
N ASP A 550 -40.24 -23.47 -18.11
CA ASP A 550 -41.26 -23.50 -17.07
C ASP A 550 -40.74 -22.97 -15.71
N SER A 551 -39.47 -23.21 -15.40
CA SER A 551 -38.89 -22.87 -14.09
C SER A 551 -38.17 -21.52 -14.03
N ASP A 552 -37.77 -20.94 -15.17
CA ASP A 552 -36.92 -19.75 -15.24
C ASP A 552 -37.60 -18.66 -16.08
N ALA A 553 -38.30 -17.74 -15.40
CA ALA A 553 -39.10 -16.70 -16.05
C ALA A 553 -38.25 -15.71 -16.88
N GLU A 554 -36.99 -15.49 -16.49
CA GLU A 554 -36.10 -14.60 -17.22
C GLU A 554 -35.60 -15.26 -18.51
N PHE A 555 -35.23 -16.54 -18.43
CA PHE A 555 -34.90 -17.36 -19.60
C PHE A 555 -36.09 -17.47 -20.55
N ASN A 556 -37.28 -17.74 -20.02
CA ASN A 556 -38.51 -17.84 -20.81
C ASN A 556 -38.77 -16.53 -21.57
N LYS A 557 -38.59 -15.36 -20.96
CA LYS A 557 -38.86 -14.08 -21.64
C LYS A 557 -37.75 -13.62 -22.61
N SER A 558 -36.61 -14.31 -22.69
CA SER A 558 -35.45 -13.85 -23.46
C SER A 558 -35.13 -14.78 -24.63
N GLN A 559 -35.44 -14.34 -25.86
CA GLN A 559 -35.05 -15.04 -27.09
C GLN A 559 -33.53 -15.30 -27.13
N ALA A 560 -32.73 -14.27 -26.82
CA ALA A 560 -31.27 -14.37 -26.80
C ALA A 560 -30.77 -15.47 -25.85
N LYS A 561 -31.31 -15.55 -24.62
CA LYS A 561 -30.92 -16.59 -23.65
C LYS A 561 -31.30 -17.99 -24.11
N ARG A 562 -32.47 -18.14 -24.75
CA ARG A 562 -32.92 -19.43 -25.29
C ARG A 562 -32.02 -19.89 -26.44
N LEU A 563 -31.65 -19.01 -27.36
CA LEU A 563 -30.74 -19.36 -28.45
C LEU A 563 -29.32 -19.65 -27.95
N GLU A 564 -28.84 -18.88 -26.97
CA GLU A 564 -27.53 -19.11 -26.36
C GLU A 564 -27.45 -20.48 -25.67
N PHE A 565 -28.55 -20.98 -25.08
CA PHE A 565 -28.61 -22.32 -24.49
C PHE A 565 -28.21 -23.42 -25.48
N PHE A 566 -28.62 -23.32 -26.74
CA PHE A 566 -28.23 -24.27 -27.79
C PHE A 566 -26.85 -23.94 -28.38
N ALA A 567 -26.54 -22.65 -28.55
CA ALA A 567 -25.25 -22.22 -29.07
C ALA A 567 -24.08 -22.70 -28.19
N ARG A 568 -24.24 -22.65 -26.85
CA ARG A 568 -23.24 -23.13 -25.87
C ARG A 568 -22.94 -24.63 -25.98
N ARG A 569 -23.84 -25.41 -26.57
CA ARG A 569 -23.70 -26.86 -26.79
C ARG A 569 -23.12 -27.19 -28.17
N HIS A 570 -23.03 -26.21 -29.07
CA HIS A 570 -22.50 -26.41 -30.40
C HIS A 570 -20.96 -26.40 -30.40
N ALA A 571 -20.35 -27.16 -31.29
CA ALA A 571 -18.88 -27.31 -31.38
C ALA A 571 -18.14 -26.00 -31.72
N SER A 572 -18.86 -24.98 -32.21
CA SER A 572 -18.31 -23.65 -32.49
C SER A 572 -18.29 -22.72 -31.27
N TRP A 573 -18.84 -23.14 -30.12
CA TRP A 573 -18.80 -22.32 -28.92
C TRP A 573 -17.36 -22.14 -28.43
N ASP A 574 -16.97 -20.90 -28.17
CA ASP A 574 -15.67 -20.62 -27.57
C ASP A 574 -15.67 -21.08 -26.10
N GLU A 575 -15.12 -22.26 -25.87
CA GLU A 575 -14.97 -22.82 -24.52
C GLU A 575 -14.08 -21.96 -23.61
N ARG A 576 -13.27 -21.04 -24.17
CA ARG A 576 -12.41 -20.15 -23.40
C ARG A 576 -13.09 -18.85 -23.00
N TYR A 577 -14.29 -18.57 -23.48
CA TYR A 577 -15.05 -17.42 -23.00
C TYR A 577 -15.34 -17.58 -21.50
N ASN A 578 -15.01 -16.55 -20.70
CA ASN A 578 -15.08 -16.54 -19.23
C ASN A 578 -14.17 -17.56 -18.52
N LEU A 579 -13.15 -18.08 -19.21
CA LEU A 579 -12.10 -18.92 -18.61
C LEU A 579 -10.92 -18.04 -18.19
N TYR A 580 -10.59 -18.05 -16.89
CA TYR A 580 -9.41 -17.36 -16.40
C TYR A 580 -8.12 -18.03 -16.93
N PRO A 581 -7.17 -17.29 -17.55
CA PRO A 581 -6.00 -17.90 -18.18
C PRO A 581 -5.01 -18.57 -17.22
N VAL A 582 -4.86 -18.05 -16.00
CA VAL A 582 -3.94 -18.64 -15.01
C VAL A 582 -4.60 -19.87 -14.38
N MET A 583 -3.85 -20.97 -14.35
CA MET A 583 -4.30 -22.25 -13.82
C MET A 583 -3.65 -22.53 -12.46
N ARG A 584 -4.26 -23.40 -11.67
CA ARG A 584 -3.61 -24.02 -10.50
C ARG A 584 -3.13 -25.43 -10.86
N THR A 585 -2.12 -25.91 -10.14
CA THR A 585 -1.64 -27.28 -10.28
C THR A 585 -1.25 -27.86 -8.93
N ALA A 586 -1.47 -29.18 -8.78
CA ALA A 586 -0.91 -29.95 -7.67
C ALA A 586 0.53 -30.43 -7.94
N GLN A 587 0.95 -30.42 -9.20
CA GLN A 587 2.28 -30.85 -9.61
C GLN A 587 3.34 -29.80 -9.28
N LYS A 588 4.56 -30.27 -9.03
CA LYS A 588 5.75 -29.41 -8.90
C LYS A 588 6.57 -29.60 -10.17
N PHE A 589 7.03 -28.49 -10.74
CA PHE A 589 7.89 -28.46 -11.93
C PHE A 589 9.30 -28.03 -11.56
#